data_AF-A0A1Q7ZB15-F1
#
_entry.id   AF-A0A1Q7ZB15-F1
#
_cell.length_a   1.000
_cell.length_b   1.000
_cell.length_c   1.000
_cell.angle_alpha   90.00
_cell.angle_beta   90.00
_cell.angle_gamma   90.00
#
_symmetry.space_group_name_H-M   'P 1'
#
loop_
_entity.id
_entity.type
_entity.pdbx_description
1 polymer ?
#
loop_
_entity_poly.entity_id
_entity_poly.type
_entity_poly.pdbx_seq_one_letter_code
_entity_poly.pdbx_strand_id
1 'polypeptide(L)'
;MEVNEAKGLLANGDDEEPVFLPPDVLPKLTVDDLPKNIAVEVGVLKDGVMHLDWSGRLYRKGKRILGEADYTWTRKYWYGPIGLEQYFDLVRRAVEVRQKTHGDVSSINYDDDGAYIHLSFSVATSETNLGRAYDTVRKICEELEETAEQTSVTIGKKIAAIAARLSGWGTASLDALVQAVDKAQTTDDKGRSLEELCSRLFETVPGFTVGGRVRTATEEIDISIVNDSNDPRLRRESALLLAECKNWTGKCGKDEVVIFREKIENRIDDVALAF
;
A
#
# COMPACT_ATOMS: atom_id res chain seq x y z
N MET A 1 -11.38 29.36 4.32
CA MET A 1 -11.61 29.94 5.67
C MET A 1 -10.51 30.95 5.95
N GLU A 2 -10.89 32.13 6.44
CA GLU A 2 -9.92 33.17 6.81
C GLU A 2 -9.38 32.95 8.23
N VAL A 3 -8.19 33.49 8.53
CA VAL A 3 -7.52 33.25 9.83
C VAL A 3 -8.34 33.80 11.00
N ASN A 4 -8.91 34.99 10.85
CA ASN A 4 -9.70 35.62 11.92
C ASN A 4 -10.98 34.84 12.22
N GLU A 5 -11.58 34.23 11.20
CA GLU A 5 -12.73 33.34 11.34
C GLU A 5 -12.33 32.08 12.13
N ALA A 6 -11.23 31.43 11.75
CA ALA A 6 -10.71 30.26 12.48
C ALA A 6 -10.39 30.57 13.96
N LYS A 7 -9.76 31.71 14.24
CA LYS A 7 -9.52 32.15 15.63
C LYS A 7 -10.81 32.41 16.39
N GLY A 8 -11.83 32.96 15.74
CA GLY A 8 -13.16 33.15 16.31
C GLY A 8 -13.83 31.83 16.67
N LEU A 9 -13.73 30.82 15.79
CA LEU A 9 -14.24 29.47 16.06
C LEU A 9 -13.52 28.82 17.25
N LEU A 10 -12.18 28.89 17.28
CA LEU A 10 -11.40 28.36 18.39
C LEU A 10 -11.73 29.04 19.72
N ALA A 11 -11.88 30.37 19.73
CA ALA A 11 -12.16 31.14 20.94
C ALA A 11 -13.56 30.88 21.53
N ASN A 12 -14.53 30.50 20.68
CA ASN A 12 -15.91 30.20 21.07
C ASN A 12 -16.21 28.70 21.05
N GLY A 13 -15.18 27.85 20.91
CA GLY A 13 -15.34 26.40 20.89
C GLY A 13 -15.90 25.87 22.20
N ASP A 14 -16.55 24.71 22.10
CA ASP A 14 -17.01 23.92 23.24
C ASP A 14 -15.92 22.89 23.60
N ASP A 15 -15.79 22.54 24.88
CA ASP A 15 -14.89 21.46 25.28
C ASP A 15 -15.52 20.06 25.13
N GLU A 16 -16.82 19.99 24.84
CA GLU A 16 -17.52 18.76 24.49
C GLU A 16 -17.43 18.42 22.98
N GLU A 17 -17.28 19.41 22.10
CA GLU A 17 -17.27 19.21 20.64
C GLU A 17 -15.98 19.76 19.97
N PRO A 18 -15.39 19.02 19.02
CA PRO A 18 -14.22 19.49 18.31
C PRO A 18 -14.56 20.64 17.36
N VAL A 19 -13.66 21.63 17.28
CA VAL A 19 -13.74 22.69 16.28
C VAL A 19 -13.19 22.19 14.95
N PHE A 20 -14.00 22.24 13.90
CA PHE A 20 -13.59 21.84 12.57
C PHE A 20 -12.83 22.95 11.85
N LEU A 21 -11.60 22.66 11.44
CA LEU A 21 -10.78 23.58 10.65
C LEU A 21 -10.32 22.92 9.34
N PRO A 22 -10.37 23.64 8.20
CA PRO A 22 -9.81 23.13 6.96
C PRO A 22 -8.28 23.11 7.00
N PRO A 23 -7.61 22.17 6.31
CA PRO A 23 -6.14 22.05 6.31
C PRO A 23 -5.42 23.37 6.00
N ASP A 24 -5.92 24.15 5.04
CA ASP A 24 -5.29 25.38 4.54
C ASP A 24 -5.15 26.51 5.58
N VAL A 25 -5.93 26.48 6.66
CA VAL A 25 -5.86 27.52 7.70
C VAL A 25 -4.86 27.17 8.80
N LEU A 26 -4.54 25.88 9.00
CA LEU A 26 -3.66 25.41 10.06
C LEU A 26 -2.24 26.02 10.02
N PRO A 27 -1.58 26.20 8.85
CA PRO A 27 -0.26 26.84 8.78
C PRO A 27 -0.25 28.28 9.29
N LYS A 28 -1.41 28.92 9.41
CA LYS A 28 -1.57 30.32 9.85
C LYS A 28 -1.89 30.43 11.34
N LEU A 29 -1.99 29.30 12.04
CA LEU A 29 -2.33 29.22 13.47
C LEU A 29 -1.17 28.64 14.28
N THR A 30 -1.12 29.04 15.54
CA THR A 30 -0.10 28.61 16.50
C THR A 30 -0.73 28.03 17.76
N VAL A 31 0.08 27.37 18.60
CA VAL A 31 -0.33 26.81 19.88
C VAL A 31 -1.02 27.83 20.79
N ASP A 32 -0.71 29.12 20.64
CA ASP A 32 -1.33 30.19 21.42
C ASP A 32 -2.74 30.55 20.94
N ASP A 33 -3.07 30.24 19.68
CA ASP A 33 -4.41 30.38 19.14
C ASP A 33 -5.32 29.21 19.55
N LEU A 34 -4.76 28.10 20.05
CA LEU A 34 -5.49 26.91 20.50
C LEU A 34 -5.74 26.98 22.02
N PRO A 35 -7.01 27.13 22.47
CA PRO A 35 -7.32 27.09 23.90
C PRO A 35 -7.11 25.70 24.50
N LYS A 36 -6.94 25.64 25.83
CA LYS A 36 -6.51 24.39 26.52
C LYS A 36 -7.51 23.24 26.45
N ASN A 37 -8.80 23.55 26.38
CA ASN A 37 -9.86 22.54 26.42
C ASN A 37 -10.50 22.31 25.04
N ILE A 38 -9.96 22.95 23.99
CA ILE A 38 -10.53 22.86 22.66
C ILE A 38 -9.69 21.89 21.83
N ALA A 39 -10.39 20.93 21.23
CA ALA A 39 -9.82 20.04 20.24
C ALA A 39 -10.18 20.53 18.84
N VAL A 40 -9.31 20.22 17.87
CA VAL A 40 -9.49 20.57 16.46
C VAL A 40 -9.50 19.31 15.64
N GLU A 41 -10.59 19.10 14.91
CA GLU A 41 -10.64 18.10 13.83
C GLU A 41 -10.39 18.79 12.50
N VAL A 42 -9.64 18.09 11.64
CA VAL A 42 -9.20 18.65 10.36
C VAL A 42 -10.04 18.04 9.25
N GLY A 43 -10.75 18.90 8.52
CA GLY A 43 -11.68 18.44 7.49
C GLY A 43 -12.36 19.57 6.72
N VAL A 44 -13.13 19.18 5.71
CA VAL A 44 -13.89 20.11 4.86
C VAL A 44 -15.36 19.70 4.84
N LEU A 45 -16.24 20.69 5.00
CA LEU A 45 -17.67 20.49 4.84
C LEU A 45 -18.01 20.47 3.35
N LYS A 46 -18.59 19.36 2.87
CA LYS A 46 -19.04 19.20 1.49
C LYS A 46 -20.45 18.61 1.49
N ASP A 47 -21.38 19.27 0.80
CA ASP A 47 -22.77 18.82 0.67
C ASP A 47 -23.47 18.53 2.02
N GLY A 48 -23.11 19.30 3.06
CA GLY A 48 -23.65 19.12 4.42
C GLY A 48 -23.03 17.97 5.21
N VAL A 49 -22.02 17.29 4.67
CA VAL A 49 -21.28 16.20 5.31
C VAL A 49 -19.86 16.66 5.61
N MET A 50 -19.38 16.42 6.83
CA MET A 50 -17.99 16.67 7.18
C MET A 50 -17.11 15.57 6.62
N HIS A 51 -16.16 15.92 5.75
CA HIS A 51 -15.12 15.02 5.27
C HIS A 51 -13.85 15.28 6.06
N LEU A 52 -13.55 14.39 7.00
CA LEU A 52 -12.31 14.42 7.76
C LEU A 52 -11.12 14.09 6.86
N ASP A 53 -10.04 14.85 7.00
CA ASP A 53 -8.76 14.59 6.33
C ASP A 53 -7.95 13.53 7.09
N TRP A 54 -8.15 13.45 8.41
CA TRP A 54 -7.55 12.44 9.29
C TRP A 54 -8.52 12.08 10.42
N SER A 55 -8.61 10.79 10.74
CA SER A 55 -9.40 10.29 11.88
C SER A 55 -8.68 10.56 13.19
N GLY A 56 -8.75 11.81 13.64
CA GLY A 56 -8.12 12.27 14.86
C GLY A 56 -8.28 13.76 15.07
N ARG A 57 -7.76 14.24 16.20
CA ARG A 57 -7.89 15.63 16.62
C ARG A 57 -6.60 16.18 17.20
N LEU A 58 -6.36 17.47 17.01
CA LEU A 58 -5.28 18.21 17.64
C LEU A 58 -5.77 18.90 18.90
N TYR A 59 -4.99 18.88 19.97
CA TYR A 59 -5.31 19.57 21.21
C TYR A 59 -4.05 20.09 21.90
N ARG A 60 -4.23 21.04 22.81
CA ARG A 60 -3.12 21.68 23.54
C ARG A 60 -2.91 21.03 24.90
N LYS A 61 -1.66 20.66 25.20
CA LYS A 61 -1.23 20.30 26.56
C LYS A 61 -0.07 21.19 26.98
N GLY A 62 -0.36 22.21 27.80
CA GLY A 62 0.64 23.20 28.22
C GLY A 62 1.10 24.07 27.05
N LYS A 63 2.38 23.99 26.67
CA LYS A 63 2.94 24.70 25.49
C LYS A 63 3.13 23.79 24.27
N ARG A 64 2.62 22.56 24.32
CA ARG A 64 2.76 21.57 23.25
C ARG A 64 1.41 21.33 22.59
N ILE A 65 1.47 21.02 21.30
CA ILE A 65 0.36 20.47 20.53
C ILE A 65 0.52 18.95 20.56
N LEU A 66 -0.58 18.26 20.82
CA LEU A 66 -0.69 16.81 20.71
C LEU A 66 -1.73 16.50 19.65
N GLY A 67 -1.54 15.39 18.95
CA GLY A 67 -2.59 14.78 18.13
C GLY A 67 -3.07 13.49 18.77
N GLU A 68 -4.38 13.34 18.90
CA GLU A 68 -5.02 12.09 19.27
C GLU A 68 -5.56 11.40 18.02
N ALA A 69 -5.03 10.23 17.72
CA ALA A 69 -5.63 9.33 16.74
C ALA A 69 -6.78 8.58 17.42
N ASP A 70 -7.93 8.49 16.75
CA ASP A 70 -9.09 7.73 17.21
C ASP A 70 -9.59 6.83 16.08
N TYR A 71 -9.29 5.54 16.21
CA TYR A 71 -9.64 4.53 15.23
C TYR A 71 -10.71 3.61 15.80
N THR A 72 -11.96 3.92 15.46
CA THR A 72 -13.12 3.11 15.83
C THR A 72 -13.72 2.47 14.58
N TRP A 73 -13.64 1.15 14.49
CA TRP A 73 -14.18 0.40 13.35
C TRP A 73 -15.05 -0.76 13.79
N THR A 74 -16.08 -1.05 13.01
CA THR A 74 -16.86 -2.27 13.16
C THR A 74 -16.35 -3.37 12.24
N ARG A 75 -16.31 -4.59 12.77
CA ARG A 75 -16.01 -5.80 11.97
C ARG A 75 -16.97 -5.98 10.80
N LYS A 76 -18.21 -5.48 10.92
CA LYS A 76 -19.27 -5.64 9.90
C LYS A 76 -18.89 -5.02 8.55
N TYR A 77 -18.14 -3.91 8.56
CA TYR A 77 -17.75 -3.17 7.35
C TYR A 77 -16.25 -3.27 7.05
N TRP A 78 -15.57 -4.22 7.69
CA TRP A 78 -14.18 -4.51 7.40
C TRP A 78 -14.06 -5.56 6.30
N TYR A 79 -13.44 -5.18 5.19
CA TYR A 79 -13.22 -6.05 4.03
C TYR A 79 -11.74 -6.26 3.73
N GLY A 80 -10.87 -5.93 4.69
CA GLY A 80 -9.42 -6.11 4.56
C GLY A 80 -9.04 -7.60 4.45
N PRO A 81 -7.99 -7.94 3.68
CA PRO A 81 -7.47 -9.31 3.56
C PRO A 81 -7.06 -10.00 4.87
N ILE A 82 -6.62 -9.21 5.86
CA ILE A 82 -6.46 -9.68 7.25
C ILE A 82 -7.64 -9.18 8.08
N GLY A 83 -8.05 -9.94 9.10
CA GLY A 83 -9.17 -9.51 9.95
C GLY A 83 -8.86 -8.22 10.71
N LEU A 84 -9.92 -7.48 11.06
CA LEU A 84 -9.82 -6.18 11.75
C LEU A 84 -9.00 -6.26 13.05
N GLU A 85 -9.19 -7.35 13.80
CA GLU A 85 -8.44 -7.65 15.02
C GLU A 85 -6.93 -7.77 14.74
N GLN A 86 -6.56 -8.51 13.69
CA GLN A 86 -5.15 -8.69 13.34
C GLN A 86 -4.53 -7.39 12.83
N TYR A 87 -5.30 -6.57 12.10
CA TYR A 87 -4.86 -5.25 11.66
C TYR A 87 -4.55 -4.36 12.85
N PHE A 88 -5.50 -4.17 13.77
CA PHE A 88 -5.29 -3.31 14.94
C PHE A 88 -4.30 -3.86 15.95
N ASP A 89 -4.13 -5.18 16.08
CA ASP A 89 -3.04 -5.73 16.90
C ASP A 89 -1.65 -5.31 16.37
N LEU A 90 -1.46 -5.30 15.04
CA LEU A 90 -0.22 -4.84 14.43
C LEU A 90 0.01 -3.34 14.67
N VAL A 91 -1.02 -2.50 14.46
CA VAL A 91 -0.93 -1.06 14.72
C VAL A 91 -0.64 -0.80 16.21
N ARG A 92 -1.39 -1.43 17.12
CA ARG A 92 -1.18 -1.32 18.57
C ARG A 92 0.26 -1.68 18.97
N ARG A 93 0.81 -2.77 18.43
CA ARG A 93 2.21 -3.15 18.70
C ARG A 93 3.20 -2.10 18.20
N ALA A 94 2.98 -1.52 17.01
CA ALA A 94 3.81 -0.44 16.50
C ALA A 94 3.76 0.79 17.43
N VAL A 95 2.57 1.16 17.89
CA VAL A 95 2.33 2.25 18.86
C VAL A 95 3.07 1.98 20.18
N GLU A 96 2.95 0.77 20.75
CA GLU A 96 3.63 0.37 21.99
C GLU A 96 5.17 0.37 21.86
N VAL A 97 5.69 -0.07 20.71
CA VAL A 97 7.13 -0.04 20.42
C VAL A 97 7.61 1.41 20.31
N ARG A 98 6.88 2.28 19.60
CA ARG A 98 7.23 3.69 19.48
C ARG A 98 7.19 4.41 20.82
N GLN A 99 6.18 4.16 21.64
CA GLN A 99 6.12 4.67 23.02
C GLN A 99 7.39 4.33 23.81
N LYS A 100 7.89 3.08 23.71
CA LYS A 100 9.09 2.63 24.43
C LYS A 100 10.39 3.21 23.87
N THR A 101 10.46 3.42 22.56
CA THR A 101 11.71 3.75 21.85
C THR A 101 11.90 5.24 21.62
N HIS A 102 10.83 5.98 21.35
CA HIS A 102 10.85 7.41 21.02
C HIS A 102 10.24 8.27 22.13
N GLY A 103 9.29 7.74 22.89
CA GLY A 103 8.62 8.46 23.99
C GLY A 103 7.72 9.62 23.55
N ASP A 104 7.42 9.71 22.26
CA ASP A 104 6.52 10.71 21.66
C ASP A 104 5.07 10.21 21.51
N VAL A 105 4.81 8.95 21.87
CA VAL A 105 3.48 8.34 21.89
C VAL A 105 3.04 8.02 23.32
N SER A 106 1.77 8.28 23.64
CA SER A 106 1.20 8.09 24.98
C SER A 106 -0.32 7.83 24.94
N SER A 107 -0.94 7.62 26.10
CA SER A 107 -2.40 7.47 26.25
C SER A 107 -3.00 6.40 25.33
N ILE A 108 -2.35 5.24 25.26
CA ILE A 108 -2.82 4.13 24.42
C ILE A 108 -4.06 3.52 25.07
N ASN A 109 -5.18 3.49 24.34
CA ASN A 109 -6.40 2.81 24.72
C ASN A 109 -6.76 1.81 23.62
N TYR A 110 -7.06 0.58 24.03
CA TYR A 110 -7.48 -0.49 23.13
C TYR A 110 -8.67 -1.20 23.76
N ASP A 111 -9.77 -1.24 23.03
CA ASP A 111 -10.98 -1.97 23.42
C ASP A 111 -11.52 -2.78 22.24
N ASP A 112 -11.98 -3.98 22.55
CA ASP A 112 -12.50 -4.93 21.58
C ASP A 112 -13.69 -5.67 22.20
N ASP A 113 -14.90 -5.24 21.84
CA ASP A 113 -16.15 -5.82 22.33
C ASP A 113 -16.65 -6.99 21.46
N GLY A 114 -15.86 -7.41 20.48
CA GLY A 114 -16.21 -8.45 19.51
C GLY A 114 -17.02 -7.95 18.30
N ALA A 115 -17.63 -6.76 18.34
CA ALA A 115 -18.34 -6.13 17.21
C ALA A 115 -17.59 -4.91 16.67
N TYR A 116 -17.05 -4.11 17.57
CA TYR A 116 -16.22 -2.93 17.35
C TYR A 116 -14.83 -3.16 17.92
N ILE A 117 -13.84 -2.54 17.26
CA ILE A 117 -12.51 -2.37 17.82
C ILE A 117 -12.24 -0.88 17.86
N HIS A 118 -11.84 -0.41 19.03
CA HIS A 118 -11.41 0.95 19.26
C HIS A 118 -9.92 0.95 19.64
N LEU A 119 -9.12 1.70 18.89
CA LEU A 119 -7.73 2.00 19.20
C LEU A 119 -7.53 3.51 19.16
N SER A 120 -7.11 4.09 20.28
CA SER A 120 -6.71 5.49 20.34
C SER A 120 -5.36 5.67 21.02
N PHE A 121 -4.63 6.71 20.62
CA PHE A 121 -3.34 7.08 21.19
C PHE A 121 -3.02 8.54 20.89
N SER A 122 -2.17 9.13 21.72
CA SER A 122 -1.71 10.51 21.57
C SER A 122 -0.27 10.59 21.09
N VAL A 123 -0.02 11.38 20.06
CA VAL A 123 1.30 11.75 19.53
C VAL A 123 1.66 13.16 19.97
N ALA A 124 2.79 13.33 20.65
CA ALA A 124 3.32 14.62 21.06
C ALA A 124 4.28 15.16 19.99
N THR A 125 4.13 16.43 19.66
CA THR A 125 5.07 17.13 18.78
C THR A 125 5.74 18.31 19.48
N SER A 126 6.93 18.68 19.00
CA SER A 126 7.63 19.90 19.41
C SER A 126 7.17 21.13 18.62
N GLU A 127 6.36 20.93 17.59
CA GLU A 127 5.83 22.00 16.76
C GLU A 127 4.88 22.91 17.53
N THR A 128 5.01 24.21 17.29
CA THR A 128 4.14 25.25 17.82
C THR A 128 3.18 25.81 16.78
N ASN A 129 3.39 25.48 15.50
CA ASN A 129 2.50 25.82 14.40
C ASN A 129 1.53 24.66 14.17
N LEU A 130 0.23 24.94 14.03
CA LEU A 130 -0.80 23.89 13.90
C LEU A 130 -0.62 23.08 12.61
N GLY A 131 -0.27 23.72 11.49
CA GLY A 131 -0.05 23.02 10.22
C GLY A 131 1.12 22.03 10.30
N ARG A 132 2.29 22.48 10.79
CA ARG A 132 3.44 21.57 10.96
C ARG A 132 3.19 20.48 12.00
N ALA A 133 2.47 20.81 13.08
CA ALA A 133 2.06 19.84 14.08
C ALA A 133 1.16 18.76 13.47
N TYR A 134 0.16 19.18 12.69
CA TYR A 134 -0.74 18.29 11.96
C TYR A 134 0.03 17.34 11.04
N ASP A 135 0.89 17.87 10.17
CA ASP A 135 1.67 17.07 9.23
C ASP A 135 2.57 16.06 9.95
N THR A 136 3.21 16.49 11.05
CA THR A 136 4.08 15.63 11.85
C THR A 136 3.29 14.49 12.50
N VAL A 137 2.15 14.80 13.11
CA VAL A 137 1.27 13.80 13.73
C VAL A 137 0.76 12.81 12.69
N ARG A 138 0.21 13.31 11.58
CA ARG A 138 -0.35 12.48 10.50
C ARG A 138 0.70 11.54 9.94
N LYS A 139 1.91 12.03 9.68
CA LYS A 139 3.03 11.22 9.22
C LYS A 139 3.39 10.11 10.22
N ILE A 140 3.44 10.43 11.52
CA ILE A 140 3.71 9.42 12.55
C ILE A 140 2.61 8.37 12.59
N CYS A 141 1.33 8.76 12.48
CA CYS A 141 0.22 7.83 12.40
C CYS A 141 0.33 6.90 11.17
N GLU A 142 0.64 7.46 9.99
CA GLU A 142 0.88 6.68 8.77
C GLU A 142 2.02 5.66 8.94
N GLU A 143 3.14 6.07 9.54
CA GLU A 143 4.28 5.18 9.86
C GLU A 143 3.86 4.03 10.81
N LEU A 144 2.97 4.30 11.76
CA LEU A 144 2.48 3.31 12.72
C LEU A 144 1.51 2.31 12.09
N GLU A 145 0.79 2.70 11.05
CA GLU A 145 -0.14 1.85 10.29
C GLU A 145 0.55 1.07 9.17
N GLU A 146 1.69 1.55 8.68
CA GLU A 146 2.38 1.02 7.50
C GLU A 146 2.60 -0.50 7.55
N THR A 147 3.05 -1.03 8.70
CA THR A 147 3.30 -2.47 8.84
C THR A 147 2.01 -3.29 8.70
N ALA A 148 0.90 -2.82 9.27
CA ALA A 148 -0.40 -3.47 9.18
C ALA A 148 -0.92 -3.43 7.74
N GLU A 149 -0.79 -2.28 7.07
CA GLU A 149 -1.21 -2.08 5.69
C GLU A 149 -0.41 -2.95 4.72
N GLN A 150 0.92 -2.94 4.81
CA GLN A 150 1.80 -3.78 3.97
C GLN A 150 1.52 -5.28 4.16
N THR A 151 1.23 -5.69 5.39
CA THR A 151 0.83 -7.07 5.69
C THR A 151 -0.49 -7.42 5.03
N SER A 152 -1.49 -6.56 5.17
CA SER A 152 -2.81 -6.69 4.53
C SER A 152 -2.70 -6.84 3.01
N VAL A 153 -1.94 -5.96 2.36
CA VAL A 153 -1.67 -6.01 0.91
C VAL A 153 -0.99 -7.32 0.52
N THR A 154 0.02 -7.75 1.27
CA THR A 154 0.77 -8.99 0.99
C THR A 154 -0.13 -10.23 1.08
N ILE A 155 -0.97 -10.32 2.11
CA ILE A 155 -1.94 -11.41 2.27
C ILE A 155 -2.98 -11.35 1.16
N GLY A 156 -3.49 -10.16 0.81
CA GLY A 156 -4.43 -9.98 -0.29
C GLY A 156 -3.88 -10.51 -1.62
N LYS A 157 -2.62 -10.22 -1.93
CA LYS A 157 -1.93 -10.77 -3.12
C LYS A 157 -1.84 -12.29 -3.09
N LYS A 158 -1.53 -12.90 -1.93
CA LYS A 158 -1.50 -14.36 -1.78
C LYS A 158 -2.88 -14.99 -1.98
N ILE A 159 -3.93 -14.39 -1.41
CA ILE A 159 -5.32 -14.84 -1.59
C ILE A 159 -5.70 -14.76 -3.07
N ALA A 160 -5.40 -13.65 -3.74
CA ALA A 160 -5.68 -13.48 -5.17
C ALA A 160 -4.97 -14.54 -6.03
N ALA A 161 -3.70 -14.84 -5.74
CA ALA A 161 -2.96 -15.90 -6.43
C ALA A 161 -3.56 -17.29 -6.21
N ILE A 162 -4.02 -17.59 -4.98
CA ILE A 162 -4.72 -18.85 -4.67
C ILE A 162 -6.07 -18.91 -5.38
N ALA A 163 -6.84 -17.82 -5.39
CA ALA A 163 -8.13 -17.75 -6.07
C ALA A 163 -8.00 -17.96 -7.59
N ALA A 164 -6.96 -17.40 -8.20
CA ALA A 164 -6.60 -17.66 -9.58
C ALA A 164 -6.33 -19.16 -9.80
N ARG A 165 -5.54 -19.78 -8.91
CA ARG A 165 -5.31 -21.25 -8.92
C ARG A 165 -6.60 -22.03 -8.81
N LEU A 166 -7.47 -21.74 -7.85
CA LEU A 166 -8.75 -22.45 -7.70
C LEU A 166 -9.67 -22.28 -8.92
N SER A 167 -9.54 -21.17 -9.64
CA SER A 167 -10.28 -20.89 -10.88
C SER A 167 -9.66 -21.58 -12.11
N GLY A 168 -8.69 -22.48 -11.91
CA GLY A 168 -8.07 -23.30 -12.95
C GLY A 168 -6.75 -22.76 -13.49
N TRP A 169 -6.30 -21.58 -13.04
CA TRP A 169 -5.04 -20.98 -13.45
C TRP A 169 -3.87 -21.57 -12.62
N GLY A 170 -3.22 -22.60 -13.14
CA GLY A 170 -2.08 -23.23 -12.46
C GLY A 170 -2.39 -24.45 -11.58
N THR A 171 -3.54 -25.09 -11.75
CA THR A 171 -3.83 -26.42 -11.13
C THR A 171 -3.19 -27.57 -11.91
N ALA A 172 -2.91 -27.34 -13.17
CA ALA A 172 -2.21 -28.29 -14.02
C ALA A 172 -0.78 -28.50 -13.50
N SER A 173 -0.35 -29.76 -13.42
CA SER A 173 1.08 -30.08 -13.27
C SER A 173 1.86 -29.51 -14.46
N LEU A 174 3.18 -29.34 -14.33
CA LEU A 174 4.01 -28.96 -15.47
C LEU A 174 3.81 -29.92 -16.65
N ASP A 175 3.66 -31.22 -16.39
CA ASP A 175 3.34 -32.21 -17.44
C ASP A 175 2.00 -31.94 -18.14
N ALA A 176 0.96 -31.58 -17.38
CA ALA A 176 -0.34 -31.24 -17.94
C ALA A 176 -0.29 -29.92 -18.72
N LEU A 177 0.52 -28.95 -18.29
CA LEU A 177 0.76 -27.71 -19.02
C LEU A 177 1.53 -27.96 -20.32
N VAL A 178 2.55 -28.82 -20.31
CA VAL A 178 3.26 -29.28 -21.53
C VAL A 178 2.26 -29.92 -22.50
N GLN A 179 1.41 -30.82 -22.02
CA GLN A 179 0.37 -31.42 -22.87
C GLN A 179 -0.63 -30.39 -23.42
N ALA A 180 -0.96 -29.35 -22.65
CA ALA A 180 -1.84 -28.27 -23.11
C ALA A 180 -1.18 -27.45 -24.22
N VAL A 181 0.11 -27.13 -24.08
CA VAL A 181 0.94 -26.48 -25.12
C VAL A 181 0.96 -27.32 -26.40
N ASP A 182 1.19 -28.62 -26.29
CA ASP A 182 1.24 -29.54 -27.44
C ASP A 182 -0.10 -29.69 -28.15
N LYS A 183 -1.21 -29.68 -27.40
CA LYS A 183 -2.56 -29.86 -27.94
C LYS A 183 -3.19 -28.56 -28.45
N ALA A 184 -2.63 -27.40 -28.13
CA ALA A 184 -3.17 -26.11 -28.54
C ALA A 184 -3.22 -25.98 -30.07
N GLN A 185 -4.39 -25.64 -30.61
CA GLN A 185 -4.63 -25.60 -32.05
C GLN A 185 -4.60 -24.18 -32.60
N THR A 186 -5.23 -23.23 -31.90
CA THR A 186 -5.31 -21.84 -32.34
C THR A 186 -4.07 -21.07 -31.90
N THR A 187 -3.75 -19.98 -32.62
CA THR A 187 -2.63 -19.09 -32.25
C THR A 187 -2.80 -18.55 -30.83
N ASP A 188 -4.01 -18.16 -30.45
CA ASP A 188 -4.31 -17.62 -29.13
C ASP A 188 -4.17 -18.68 -28.03
N ASP A 189 -4.58 -19.93 -28.29
CA ASP A 189 -4.41 -21.03 -27.33
C ASP A 189 -2.94 -21.40 -27.18
N LYS A 190 -2.18 -21.37 -28.28
CA LYS A 190 -0.74 -21.66 -28.29
C LYS A 190 0.05 -20.63 -27.50
N GLY A 191 -0.28 -19.35 -27.65
CA GLY A 191 0.30 -18.26 -26.86
C GLY A 191 -0.01 -18.43 -25.38
N ARG A 192 -1.30 -18.47 -25.03
CA ARG A 192 -1.75 -18.57 -23.62
C ARG A 192 -1.24 -19.81 -22.90
N SER A 193 -1.24 -20.97 -23.55
CA SER A 193 -0.74 -22.21 -22.93
C SER A 193 0.77 -22.16 -22.69
N LEU A 194 1.54 -21.56 -23.61
CA LEU A 194 2.98 -21.42 -23.44
C LEU A 194 3.33 -20.37 -22.39
N GLU A 195 2.62 -19.23 -22.38
CA GLU A 195 2.74 -18.20 -21.34
C GLU A 195 2.51 -18.78 -19.95
N GLU A 196 1.46 -19.60 -19.80
CA GLU A 196 1.15 -20.28 -18.54
C GLU A 196 2.26 -21.25 -18.13
N LEU A 197 2.70 -22.12 -19.05
CA LEU A 197 3.79 -23.07 -18.76
C LEU A 197 5.08 -22.36 -18.34
N CYS A 198 5.49 -21.33 -19.07
CA CYS A 198 6.70 -20.58 -18.80
C CYS A 198 6.61 -19.82 -17.47
N SER A 199 5.49 -19.15 -17.19
CA SER A 199 5.27 -18.46 -15.92
C SER A 199 5.40 -19.43 -14.75
N ARG A 200 4.78 -20.60 -14.88
CA ARG A 200 4.83 -21.66 -13.87
C ARG A 200 6.21 -22.28 -13.70
N LEU A 201 6.97 -22.39 -14.77
CA LEU A 201 8.36 -22.84 -14.71
C LEU A 201 9.23 -21.84 -13.97
N PHE A 202 9.11 -20.54 -14.28
CA PHE A 202 9.89 -19.49 -13.63
C PHE A 202 9.53 -19.32 -12.15
N GLU A 203 8.27 -19.52 -11.76
CA GLU A 203 7.85 -19.55 -10.35
C GLU A 203 8.54 -20.66 -9.53
N THR A 204 9.08 -21.70 -10.18
CA THR A 204 9.81 -22.77 -9.45
C THR A 204 11.23 -22.36 -9.05
N VAL A 205 11.74 -21.25 -9.58
CA VAL A 205 13.11 -20.78 -9.32
C VAL A 205 13.13 -19.98 -8.01
N PRO A 206 13.91 -20.38 -6.99
CA PRO A 206 14.00 -19.64 -5.74
C PRO A 206 14.48 -18.20 -5.94
N GLY A 207 13.72 -17.25 -5.40
CA GLY A 207 13.97 -15.81 -5.51
C GLY A 207 13.40 -15.15 -6.78
N PHE A 208 12.73 -15.90 -7.66
CA PHE A 208 11.98 -15.29 -8.76
C PHE A 208 10.57 -14.93 -8.30
N THR A 209 10.12 -13.75 -8.70
CA THR A 209 8.71 -13.34 -8.61
C THR A 209 8.21 -13.07 -10.02
N VAL A 210 7.33 -13.95 -10.51
CA VAL A 210 6.78 -13.84 -11.85
C VAL A 210 5.58 -12.90 -11.84
N GLY A 211 5.66 -11.86 -12.67
CA GLY A 211 4.57 -10.96 -13.01
C GLY A 211 3.92 -11.33 -14.35
N GLY A 212 2.64 -10.99 -14.49
CA GLY A 212 1.93 -11.17 -15.76
C GLY A 212 2.34 -10.17 -16.84
N ARG A 213 1.51 -10.10 -17.89
CA ARG A 213 1.70 -9.25 -19.06
C ARG A 213 1.97 -7.80 -18.68
N VAL A 214 3.06 -7.24 -19.22
CA VAL A 214 3.42 -5.83 -19.06
C VAL A 214 3.03 -5.08 -20.32
N ARG A 215 1.99 -4.24 -20.22
CA ARG A 215 1.53 -3.36 -21.30
C ARG A 215 2.09 -1.96 -21.14
N THR A 216 2.68 -1.44 -22.21
CA THR A 216 3.05 -0.03 -22.37
C THR A 216 2.17 0.62 -23.43
N ALA A 217 2.36 1.93 -23.68
CA ALA A 217 1.57 2.66 -24.68
C ALA A 217 1.71 2.12 -26.11
N THR A 218 2.81 1.42 -26.42
CA THR A 218 3.12 0.95 -27.78
C THR A 218 3.33 -0.56 -27.89
N GLU A 219 3.60 -1.26 -26.79
CA GLU A 219 4.04 -2.66 -26.84
C GLU A 219 3.55 -3.51 -25.64
N GLU A 220 3.31 -4.80 -25.88
CA GLU A 220 3.02 -5.84 -24.88
C GLU A 220 4.21 -6.81 -24.76
N ILE A 221 4.59 -7.15 -23.51
CA ILE A 221 5.50 -8.25 -23.17
C ILE A 221 4.72 -9.28 -22.35
N ASP A 222 4.94 -10.55 -22.70
CA ASP A 222 4.17 -11.68 -22.19
C ASP A 222 4.42 -11.94 -20.70
N ILE A 223 5.69 -11.97 -20.27
CA ILE A 223 6.08 -12.29 -18.89
C ILE A 223 7.15 -11.31 -18.40
N SER A 224 6.98 -10.86 -17.16
CA SER A 224 8.01 -10.12 -16.41
C SER A 224 8.42 -10.89 -15.17
N ILE A 225 9.68 -10.81 -14.78
CA ILE A 225 10.21 -11.56 -13.64
C ILE A 225 11.11 -10.64 -12.84
N VAL A 226 10.79 -10.45 -11.56
CA VAL A 226 11.71 -9.83 -10.61
C VAL A 226 12.65 -10.91 -10.10
N ASN A 227 13.94 -10.67 -10.26
CA ASN A 227 15.02 -11.57 -9.88
C ASN A 227 15.64 -11.11 -8.57
N ASP A 228 15.23 -11.73 -7.47
CA ASP A 228 15.80 -11.60 -6.13
C ASP A 228 16.50 -12.92 -5.73
N SER A 229 17.05 -13.63 -6.71
CA SER A 229 17.69 -14.92 -6.47
C SER A 229 19.05 -14.73 -5.80
N ASN A 230 19.28 -15.52 -4.75
CA ASN A 230 20.60 -15.60 -4.10
C ASN A 230 21.56 -16.55 -4.84
N ASP A 231 21.12 -17.23 -5.91
CA ASP A 231 22.00 -18.05 -6.73
C ASP A 231 23.03 -17.15 -7.45
N PRO A 232 24.35 -17.38 -7.29
CA PRO A 232 25.38 -16.54 -7.90
C PRO A 232 25.27 -16.39 -9.42
N ARG A 233 24.69 -17.38 -10.13
CA ARG A 233 24.51 -17.35 -11.59
C ARG A 233 23.31 -16.51 -12.02
N LEU A 234 22.28 -16.42 -11.18
CA LEU A 234 21.08 -15.63 -11.47
C LEU A 234 21.24 -14.20 -10.96
N ARG A 235 21.92 -14.01 -9.82
CA ARG A 235 22.18 -12.69 -9.22
C ARG A 235 23.00 -11.75 -10.11
N ARG A 236 23.81 -12.29 -11.03
CA ARG A 236 24.58 -11.49 -12.00
C ARG A 236 23.74 -10.98 -13.18
N GLU A 237 22.56 -11.57 -13.40
CA GLU A 237 21.61 -11.11 -14.40
C GLU A 237 20.86 -9.87 -13.85
N SER A 238 20.10 -9.18 -14.70
CA SER A 238 19.34 -8.00 -14.24
C SER A 238 18.31 -8.36 -13.15
N ALA A 239 18.02 -7.39 -12.29
CA ALA A 239 16.95 -7.46 -11.29
C ALA A 239 15.56 -7.61 -11.94
N LEU A 240 15.42 -7.23 -13.21
CA LEU A 240 14.22 -7.43 -14.01
C LEU A 240 14.55 -8.24 -15.27
N LEU A 241 13.90 -9.39 -15.41
CA LEU A 241 13.95 -10.21 -16.62
C LEU A 241 12.62 -10.12 -17.37
N LEU A 242 12.70 -10.12 -18.69
CA LEU A 242 11.55 -10.05 -19.58
C LEU A 242 11.58 -11.27 -20.50
N ALA A 243 10.43 -11.92 -20.66
CA ALA A 243 10.30 -13.10 -21.50
C ALA A 243 9.13 -12.95 -22.47
N GLU A 244 9.34 -13.48 -23.69
CA GLU A 244 8.40 -13.50 -24.79
C GLU A 244 8.16 -14.95 -25.20
N CYS A 245 6.89 -15.36 -25.24
CA CYS A 245 6.47 -16.74 -25.36
C CYS A 245 6.04 -17.03 -26.79
N LYS A 246 7.00 -17.46 -27.61
CA LYS A 246 6.75 -17.79 -29.03
C LYS A 246 6.56 -19.30 -29.23
N ASN A 247 5.30 -19.72 -29.35
CA ASN A 247 4.93 -21.10 -29.64
C ASN A 247 4.83 -21.34 -31.16
N TRP A 248 5.97 -21.54 -31.81
CA TRP A 248 6.07 -21.74 -33.26
C TRP A 248 6.54 -23.15 -33.60
N THR A 249 6.06 -23.69 -34.73
CA THR A 249 6.49 -24.98 -35.27
C THR A 249 7.70 -24.88 -36.20
N GLY A 250 8.03 -23.66 -36.66
CA GLY A 250 9.19 -23.38 -37.52
C GLY A 250 10.42 -22.89 -36.73
N LYS A 251 11.56 -22.78 -37.41
CA LYS A 251 12.76 -22.18 -36.82
C LYS A 251 12.52 -20.70 -36.52
N CYS A 252 12.96 -20.24 -35.36
CA CYS A 252 13.02 -18.81 -35.05
C CYS A 252 13.92 -18.10 -36.05
N GLY A 253 13.36 -17.12 -36.77
CA GLY A 253 14.08 -16.32 -37.75
C GLY A 253 14.87 -15.20 -37.10
N LYS A 254 15.69 -14.53 -37.92
CA LYS A 254 16.48 -13.38 -37.48
C LYS A 254 15.57 -12.21 -37.08
N ASP A 255 14.52 -11.96 -37.84
CA ASP A 255 13.68 -10.76 -37.70
C ASP A 255 12.94 -10.78 -36.36
N GLU A 256 12.58 -11.95 -35.88
CA GLU A 256 11.91 -12.22 -34.63
C GLU A 256 12.81 -11.90 -33.43
N VAL A 257 14.09 -12.28 -33.52
CA VAL A 257 15.11 -11.92 -32.53
C VAL A 257 15.39 -10.42 -32.56
N VAL A 258 15.44 -9.82 -33.75
CA VAL A 258 15.64 -8.38 -33.91
C VAL A 258 14.47 -7.60 -33.29
N ILE A 259 13.23 -8.00 -33.56
CA ILE A 259 12.02 -7.39 -32.96
C ILE A 259 12.07 -7.50 -31.44
N PHE A 260 12.43 -8.66 -30.89
CA PHE A 260 12.53 -8.81 -29.44
C PHE A 260 13.65 -7.94 -28.85
N ARG A 261 14.79 -7.84 -29.53
CA ARG A 261 15.88 -6.95 -29.13
C ARG A 261 15.43 -5.49 -29.13
N GLU A 262 14.73 -5.03 -30.18
CA GLU A 262 14.19 -3.67 -30.26
C GLU A 262 13.21 -3.39 -29.10
N LYS A 263 12.35 -4.35 -28.74
CA LYS A 263 11.46 -4.25 -27.57
C LYS A 263 12.22 -4.11 -26.25
N ILE A 264 13.40 -4.72 -26.12
CA ILE A 264 14.25 -4.61 -24.93
C ILE A 264 15.00 -3.28 -24.94
N GLU A 265 15.59 -2.87 -26.06
CA GLU A 265 16.33 -1.62 -26.23
C GLU A 265 15.43 -0.38 -26.01
N ASN A 266 14.14 -0.47 -26.35
CA ASN A 266 13.15 0.56 -26.05
C ASN A 266 12.79 0.68 -24.56
N ARG A 267 13.38 -0.15 -23.68
CA ARG A 267 13.20 -0.11 -22.23
C ARG A 267 14.49 0.37 -21.57
N ILE A 268 14.35 1.44 -20.77
CA ILE A 268 15.41 2.18 -20.06
C ILE A 268 16.51 1.28 -19.47
N ASP A 269 17.78 1.72 -19.67
CA ASP A 269 19.15 1.36 -19.22
C ASP A 269 19.44 0.18 -18.24
N ASP A 270 18.48 -0.45 -17.58
CA ASP A 270 18.70 -1.49 -16.54
C ASP A 270 18.37 -2.93 -16.97
N VAL A 271 18.04 -3.17 -18.25
CA VAL A 271 17.78 -4.53 -18.76
C VAL A 271 19.00 -5.05 -19.52
N ALA A 272 19.71 -6.03 -18.94
CA ALA A 272 20.83 -6.70 -19.58
C ALA A 272 20.34 -7.75 -20.59
N LEU A 273 20.87 -7.71 -21.81
CA LEU A 273 20.62 -8.71 -22.85
C LEU A 273 21.70 -9.79 -22.76
N ALA A 274 21.35 -10.95 -22.18
CA ALA A 274 22.24 -12.09 -22.07
C ALA A 274 21.97 -13.10 -23.22
N PHE A 275 23.04 -13.60 -23.86
CA PHE A 275 23.01 -14.67 -24.86
C PHE A 275 23.50 -15.98 -24.25
#